data_AF-A0A258Q6D2-F1
#
_entry.id   AF-A0A258Q6D2-F1
#
_cell.length_a   1.000
_cell.length_b   1.000
_cell.length_c   1.000
_cell.angle_alpha   90.00
_cell.angle_beta   90.00
_cell.angle_gamma   90.00
#
_symmetry.space_group_name_H-M   'P 1'
#
loop_
_entity.id
_entity.type
_entity.pdbx_description
1 polymer ?
#
loop_
_entity_poly.entity_id
_entity_poly.type
_entity_poly.pdbx_seq_one_letter_code
_entity_poly.pdbx_strand_id
1 'polypeptide(L)' 'NLIEAKPPYAVAVNLQFIPKTKHAEHLLCEGDQVEVIAPVTGG' A
#
# COMPACT_ATOMS: atom_id res chain seq x y z
N ASN A 1 -7.17 -15.29 1.93
CA ASN A 1 -6.46 -14.39 2.87
C ASN A 1 -6.69 -12.95 2.45
N LEU A 2 -7.39 -12.19 3.27
CA LEU A 2 -7.49 -10.74 3.16
C LEU A 2 -6.27 -10.13 3.87
N ILE A 3 -5.67 -9.08 3.32
CA ILE A 3 -4.52 -8.40 3.96
C ILE A 3 -5.04 -7.60 5.17
N GLU A 4 -4.64 -7.97 6.39
CA GLU A 4 -4.97 -7.23 7.62
C GLU A 4 -3.91 -6.14 7.92
N ALA A 5 -3.81 -5.13 7.06
CA ALA A 5 -2.85 -4.04 7.22
C ALA A 5 -3.18 -3.15 8.44
N LYS A 6 -2.24 -3.02 9.39
CA LYS A 6 -2.38 -2.14 10.57
C LYS A 6 -1.51 -0.89 10.41
N PRO A 7 -2.06 0.33 10.57
CA PRO A 7 -1.26 1.56 10.53
C PRO A 7 -0.17 1.61 11.62
N PRO A 8 0.96 2.29 11.38
CA PRO A 8 1.32 2.93 10.11
C PRO A 8 1.74 1.91 9.04
N TYR A 9 1.35 2.16 7.80
CA TYR A 9 1.81 1.42 6.62
C TYR A 9 1.86 2.34 5.40
N ALA A 10 2.67 1.96 4.42
CA ALA A 10 2.65 2.50 3.07
C ALA A 10 2.08 1.46 2.10
N VAL A 11 1.58 1.93 0.95
CA VAL A 11 1.12 1.08 -0.16
C VAL A 11 1.89 1.48 -1.40
N ALA A 12 2.44 0.49 -2.10
CA ALA A 12 2.99 0.66 -3.44
C ALA A 12 2.16 -0.16 -4.45
N VAL A 13 1.89 0.44 -5.61
CA VAL A 13 1.29 -0.24 -6.76
C VAL A 13 2.30 -0.17 -7.89
N ASN A 14 2.73 -1.31 -8.41
CA ASN A 14 3.78 -1.40 -9.43
C ASN A 14 5.05 -0.61 -9.04
N LEU A 15 5.52 -0.82 -7.80
CA LEU A 15 6.67 -0.13 -7.20
C LEU A 15 6.52 1.39 -7.01
N GLN A 16 5.33 1.94 -7.23
CA GLN A 16 5.03 3.36 -7.01
C GLN A 16 4.22 3.57 -5.73
N PHE A 17 4.72 4.38 -4.81
CA PHE A 17 4.01 4.72 -3.59
C PHE A 17 2.75 5.53 -3.86
N ILE A 18 1.63 5.08 -3.29
CA ILE A 18 0.35 5.79 -3.34
C ILE A 18 0.18 6.59 -2.04
N PRO A 19 0.03 7.92 -2.09
CA PRO A 19 -0.27 8.74 -0.92
C PRO A 19 -1.54 8.25 -0.22
N LYS A 20 -1.53 8.23 1.12
CA LYS A 20 -2.67 7.77 1.94
C LYS A 20 -3.99 8.45 1.56
N THR A 21 -3.95 9.74 1.24
CA THR A 21 -5.13 10.52 0.85
C THR A 21 -5.74 10.07 -0.48
N LYS A 22 -4.98 9.35 -1.32
CA LYS A 22 -5.41 8.88 -2.65
C LYS A 22 -5.74 7.39 -2.69
N HIS A 23 -5.66 6.65 -1.58
CA HIS A 23 -5.94 5.20 -1.56
C HIS A 23 -7.34 4.87 -2.07
N ALA A 24 -8.36 5.64 -1.68
CA ALA A 24 -9.73 5.41 -2.11
C ALA A 24 -9.99 5.80 -3.58
N GLU A 25 -9.14 6.65 -4.16
CA GLU A 25 -9.25 7.14 -5.54
C GLU A 25 -8.44 6.30 -6.53
N HIS A 26 -7.44 5.58 -6.04
CA HIS A 26 -6.55 4.78 -6.88
C HIS A 26 -7.23 3.45 -7.23
N LEU A 27 -7.79 3.39 -8.44
CA LEU A 27 -8.36 2.16 -8.99
C LEU A 27 -7.24 1.21 -9.42
N LEU A 28 -7.35 -0.06 -8.99
CA LEU A 28 -6.47 -1.13 -9.43
C LEU A 28 -6.96 -1.71 -10.75
N CYS A 29 -6.02 -2.02 -11.63
CA CYS A 29 -6.24 -2.73 -12.88
C CYS A 29 -5.81 -4.19 -12.74
N GLU A 30 -6.31 -5.04 -13.65
CA GLU A 30 -5.82 -6.42 -13.75
C GLU A 30 -4.31 -6.42 -14.05
N GLY A 31 -3.56 -7.23 -13.28
CA GLY A 31 -2.10 -7.35 -13.41
C GLY A 31 -1.31 -6.40 -12.51
N ASP A 32 -1.95 -5.45 -11.82
CA ASP A 32 -1.26 -4.58 -10.87
C ASP A 32 -0.70 -5.36 -9.67
N GLN A 33 0.54 -5.05 -9.30
CA GLN A 33 1.19 -5.61 -8.12
C GLN A 33 1.05 -4.64 -6.95
N VAL A 34 0.41 -5.10 -5.87
CA VAL A 34 0.19 -4.31 -4.67
C VAL A 34 1.05 -4.82 -3.53
N GLU A 35 1.86 -3.91 -2.97
CA GLU A 35 2.68 -4.17 -1.79
C GLU A 35 2.22 -3.31 -0.62
N VAL A 36 1.95 -3.96 0.52
CA VAL A 36 1.68 -3.26 1.78
C VAL A 36 2.94 -3.33 2.64
N ILE A 37 3.50 -2.17 2.94
CA ILE A 37 4.82 -2.04 3.55
C ILE A 37 4.64 -1.48 4.97
N ALA A 38 4.97 -2.28 5.97
CA ALA A 38 5.11 -1.78 7.34
C ALA A 38 6.43 -1.00 7.46
N PRO A 39 6.45 0.17 8.13
CA PRO A 39 7.68 0.89 8.36
C PRO A 39 8.60 0.08 9.27
N VAL A 40 9.88 0.08 8.93
CA VAL A 40 10.93 -0.43 9.82
C VAL A 40 11.40 0.75 10.66
N THR A 41 10.75 0.99 11.80
CA THR A 41 11.25 1.94 12.80
C THR A 41 12.16 1.20 13.77
N GLY A 42 13.47 1.34 13.59
CA GLY A 42 14.39 1.29 14.72
C GLY A 42 14.29 2.63 15.44
N GLY A 43 14.03 2.61 16.75
CA GLY A 43 14.19 3.78 17.60
C GLY A 43 15.65 4.21 17.70
#